data_AF-A0A5K1CY95-F1
#
_entry.id   AF-A0A5K1CY95-F1
#
_cell.length_a   1.000
_cell.length_b   1.000
_cell.length_c   1.000
_cell.angle_alpha   90.00
_cell.angle_beta   90.00
_cell.angle_gamma   90.00
#
_symmetry.space_group_name_H-M   'P 1'
#
loop_
_entity.id
_entity.type
_entity.pdbx_description
1 polymer ?
#
loop_
_entity_poly.entity_id
_entity_poly.type
_entity_poly.pdbx_seq_one_letter_code
_entity_poly.pdbx_strand_id
1 'polypeptide(L)' 'TKRDYQKAEEFYSRAILVEPGDGEILSQYAKLIWEVHHNHDRAASYFEQSVQAAPED' A
#
# COMPACT_ATOMS: atom_id res chain seq x y z
N THR A 1 -13.33 -1.53 -11.67
CA THR A 1 -13.13 -2.76 -12.48
C THR A 1 -11.72 -3.28 -12.30
N LYS A 2 -11.40 -4.55 -12.62
CA LYS A 2 -10.03 -5.12 -12.47
C LYS A 2 -8.91 -4.26 -13.09
N ARG A 3 -9.24 -3.48 -14.12
CA ARG A 3 -8.33 -2.56 -14.81
C ARG A 3 -7.94 -1.34 -13.99
N ASP A 4 -8.82 -0.89 -13.09
CA ASP A 4 -8.56 0.25 -12.20
C ASP A 4 -7.60 -0.15 -11.08
N TYR A 5 -7.71 -1.40 -10.59
CA TYR A 5 -6.80 -1.95 -9.59
C TYR A 5 -5.36 -2.11 -10.10
N GLN A 6 -5.17 -2.54 -11.35
CA GLN A 6 -3.82 -2.62 -11.94
C GLN A 6 -3.16 -1.25 -12.06
N LYS A 7 -3.92 -0.22 -12.45
CA LYS A 7 -3.40 1.16 -12.49
C LYS A 7 -3.08 1.68 -11.09
N ALA A 8 -3.93 1.39 -10.11
CA ALA A 8 -3.67 1.75 -8.72
C ALA A 8 -2.41 1.04 -8.20
N GLU A 9 -2.25 -0.25 -8.50
CA GLU A 9 -1.08 -1.03 -8.08
C GLU A 9 0.22 -0.46 -8.66
N GLU A 10 0.22 -0.10 -9.94
CA GLU A 10 1.36 0.54 -10.59
C GLU A 10 1.66 1.93 -10.02
N PHE A 11 0.61 2.74 -9.77
CA PHE A 11 0.75 4.07 -9.18
C PHE A 11 1.38 4.00 -7.79
N TYR A 12 0.83 3.19 -6.89
CA TYR A 12 1.35 3.03 -5.53
C TYR A 12 2.74 2.40 -5.53
N SER A 13 3.01 1.41 -6.39
CA SER A 13 4.35 0.83 -6.49
C SER A 13 5.40 1.86 -6.88
N ARG A 14 5.09 2.76 -7.82
CA ARG A 14 5.98 3.87 -8.20
C ARG A 14 6.11 4.90 -7.08
N ALA A 15 5.02 5.20 -6.37
CA ALA A 15 5.02 6.16 -5.28
C ALA A 15 5.89 5.67 -4.11
N ILE A 16 5.81 4.39 -3.74
CA ILE A 16 6.67 3.75 -2.73
C ILE A 16 8.16 3.81 -3.14
N LEU A 17 8.47 3.70 -4.44
CA LEU A 17 9.85 3.82 -4.91
C LEU A 17 10.41 5.25 -4.79
N VAL A 18 9.55 6.26 -4.90
CA VAL A 18 9.93 7.67 -4.75
C VAL A 18 10.00 8.06 -3.28
N GLU A 19 9.00 7.64 -2.50
CA GLU A 19 8.85 7.98 -1.09
C GLU A 19 8.44 6.73 -0.29
N PRO A 20 9.41 5.89 0.10
CA PRO A 20 9.13 4.61 0.78
C PRO A 20 8.65 4.79 2.22
N GLY A 21 8.73 6.00 2.77
CA GLY A 21 8.33 6.33 4.13
C GLY A 21 7.02 7.12 4.20
N ASP A 22 6.25 7.19 3.12
CA ASP A 22 4.92 7.81 3.17
C ASP A 22 3.90 6.77 3.70
N GLY A 23 3.45 6.99 4.94
CA GLY A 23 2.50 6.12 5.62
C GLY A 23 1.15 6.02 4.91
N GLU A 24 0.69 7.08 4.24
CA GLU A 24 -0.58 7.07 3.50
C GLU A 24 -0.46 6.23 2.22
N ILE A 25 0.64 6.37 1.47
CA ILE A 25 0.88 5.54 0.27
C ILE A 25 0.93 4.06 0.66
N LEU A 26 1.63 3.72 1.75
CA LEU A 26 1.76 2.36 2.25
C LEU A 26 0.40 1.78 2.70
N SER A 27 -0.43 2.56 3.40
CA SER A 27 -1.75 2.13 3.88
C SER A 27 -2.71 1.85 2.71
N GLN A 28 -2.72 2.71 1.70
CA GLN A 28 -3.55 2.55 0.51
C GLN A 28 -3.10 1.37 -0.34
N TYR A 29 -1.79 1.15 -0.47
CA TYR A 29 -1.26 -0.03 -1.16
C TYR A 29 -1.61 -1.32 -0.42
N ALA A 30 -1.47 -1.35 0.91
CA ALA A 30 -1.86 -2.48 1.74
C ALA A 30 -3.34 -2.86 1.54
N LYS A 31 -4.22 -1.86 1.57
CA LYS A 31 -5.66 -2.05 1.34
C LYS A 31 -5.95 -2.62 -0.05
N LEU A 32 -5.26 -2.15 -1.08
CA LEU A 32 -5.38 -2.70 -2.43
C LEU A 32 -4.99 -4.17 -2.48
N ILE A 33 -3.86 -4.55 -1.87
CA ILE A 33 -3.40 -5.94 -1.79
C ILE A 33 -4.42 -6.83 -1.06
N TRP A 34 -5.02 -6.31 0.01
CA TRP A 34 -6.06 -7.00 0.78
C TRP A 34 -7.33 -7.23 -0.07
N GLU A 35 -7.88 -6.17 -0.66
CA GLU A 35 -9.16 -6.22 -1.36
C GLU A 35 -9.06 -6.93 -2.73
N VAL A 36 -7.93 -6.83 -3.42
CA VAL A 36 -7.79 -7.33 -4.80
C VAL A 36 -7.13 -8.70 -4.83
N HIS A 37 -6.04 -8.86 -4.09
CA HIS A 37 -5.21 -10.07 -4.12
C HIS A 37 -5.53 -11.03 -2.98
N HIS A 38 -6.32 -10.60 -1.98
CA HIS A 38 -6.67 -11.37 -0.77
C HIS A 38 -5.43 -11.95 -0.07
N ASN A 39 -4.29 -11.25 -0.22
CA ASN A 39 -3.04 -11.62 0.40
C ASN A 39 -2.89 -10.83 1.69
N HIS A 40 -3.47 -11.38 2.75
CA HIS A 40 -3.53 -10.74 4.06
C HIS A 40 -2.13 -10.55 4.67
N ASP A 41 -1.22 -11.52 4.51
CA ASP A 41 0.14 -11.43 5.05
C ASP A 41 0.92 -10.27 4.43
N ARG A 42 0.84 -10.14 3.10
CA ARG A 42 1.52 -9.06 2.38
C ARG A 42 0.90 -7.71 2.69
N ALA A 43 -0.43 -7.63 2.79
CA ALA A 43 -1.11 -6.41 3.19
C ALA A 43 -0.75 -5.98 4.62
N ALA A 44 -0.70 -6.92 5.57
CA ALA A 44 -0.32 -6.65 6.95
C ALA A 44 1.09 -6.04 7.05
N SER A 45 2.06 -6.56 6.28
CA SER A 45 3.41 -6.00 6.26
C SER A 45 3.45 -4.54 5.80
N TYR A 46 2.65 -4.15 4.79
CA TYR A 46 2.57 -2.76 4.35
C TYR A 46 1.82 -1.87 5.35
N PHE A 47 0.81 -2.39 6.05
CA PHE A 47 0.15 -1.65 7.14
C PHE A 47 1.11 -1.41 8.32
N GLU A 48 1.94 -2.40 8.68
CA GLU A 48 2.96 -2.21 9.72
C GLU A 48 3.97 -1.14 9.31
N GLN A 49 4.44 -1.16 8.06
CA GLN A 49 5.32 -0.11 7.53
C GLN A 49 4.65 1.27 7.55
N SER A 50 3.35 1.34 7.21
CA SER A 50 2.57 2.57 7.27
C SER A 50 2.52 3.16 8.68
N VAL A 51 2.27 2.33 9.70
CA VAL A 51 2.26 2.76 11.11
C VAL A 51 3.66 3.20 11.57
N GLN A 52 4.72 2.51 11.13
CA GLN A 52 6.09 2.91 11.44
C GLN A 52 6.52 4.21 10.75
N ALA A 53 5.97 4.50 9.57
CA ALA A 53 6.22 5.70 8.79
C ALA A 53 5.54 6.94 9.37
N ALA A 54 4.38 6.77 10.01
CA ALA A 54 3.64 7.84 10.69
C ALA A 54 3.43 7.50 12.18
N PRO A 55 4.50 7.50 13.01
CA PRO A 55 4.37 7.21 14.44
C PRO A 55 3.73 8.36 15.24
N GLU A 56 3.44 9.51 14.60
CA GLU A 56 2.99 10.76 15.24
C GLU A 56 1.57 11.24 14.83
N ASP A 57 0.74 10.40 14.21
CA ASP A 57 -0.70 10.70 14.01
C ASP A 57 -1.57 10.30 15.23
#